data_AF-A0A4U0FDM4-F1
#
_entry.id   AF-A0A4U0FDM4-F1
#
_cell.length_a   1.000
_cell.length_b   1.000
_cell.length_c   1.000
_cell.angle_alpha   90.00
_cell.angle_beta   90.00
_cell.angle_gamma   90.00
#
_symmetry.space_group_name_H-M   'P 1'
#
loop_
_entity.id
_entity.type
_entity.pdbx_description
1 polymer ?
#
loop_
_entity_poly.entity_id
_entity_poly.type
_entity_poly.pdbx_seq_one_letter_code
_entity_poly.pdbx_strand_id
1 'polypeptide(L)'
;MILDRIILISVNLISALLLIFTVRKDKLREASVIFFFLQTITWSVGLLVVELGLIQYPVREFIKADATSFSFEYFIYPALCVVYNLKFPAGNRWMKAGWIIGFPTVMTIIEVIIERNTKLIDYLNWNSYWSWITLFLTFLISRVYFLWVYRKSGKGYSW
;
A
#
# COMPACT_ATOMS: atom_id res chain seq x y z
N MET A 1 9.24 21.66 -4.06
CA MET A 1 10.27 20.89 -4.80
C MET A 1 11.28 20.24 -3.87
N ILE A 2 12.08 20.99 -3.08
CA ILE A 2 13.02 20.37 -2.12
C ILE A 2 12.27 19.71 -0.96
N LEU A 3 11.29 20.43 -0.38
CA LEU A 3 10.45 19.91 0.71
C LEU A 3 9.72 18.62 0.32
N ASP A 4 9.06 18.59 -0.84
CA ASP A 4 8.34 17.40 -1.34
C ASP A 4 9.28 16.19 -1.47
N ARG A 5 10.52 16.39 -1.95
CA ARG A 5 11.53 15.32 -2.04
C ARG A 5 11.97 14.83 -0.66
N ILE A 6 12.12 15.72 0.31
CA ILE A 6 12.44 15.34 1.70
C ILE A 6 11.31 14.51 2.30
N ILE A 7 10.05 14.89 2.07
CA ILE A 7 8.87 14.13 2.52
C ILE A 7 8.90 12.74 1.87
N LEU A 8 9.11 12.66 0.56
CA LEU A 8 9.17 11.40 -0.17
C LEU A 8 10.26 10.46 0.36
N ILE A 9 11.49 10.95 0.55
CA ILE A 9 12.59 10.17 1.14
C ILE A 9 12.24 9.73 2.56
N SER A 10 11.64 10.62 3.36
CA SER A 10 11.25 10.31 4.74
C SER A 10 10.20 9.20 4.81
N VAL A 11 9.16 9.26 3.96
CA VAL A 11 8.11 8.23 3.89
C VAL A 11 8.72 6.89 3.46
N ASN A 12 9.60 6.88 2.45
CA ASN A 12 10.32 5.67 2.06
C ASN A 12 11.13 5.08 3.22
N LEU A 13 11.88 5.92 3.95
CA LEU A 13 12.68 5.46 5.10
C LEU A 13 11.78 4.89 6.20
N ILE A 14 10.65 5.55 6.50
CA ILE A 14 9.66 5.07 7.48
C ILE A 14 9.08 3.72 7.04
N SER A 15 8.71 3.56 5.77
CA SER A 15 8.20 2.29 5.23
C SER A 15 9.26 1.17 5.31
N ALA A 16 10.53 1.48 5.04
CA ALA A 16 11.62 0.53 5.18
C ALA A 16 11.81 0.09 6.64
N LEU A 17 11.85 1.05 7.58
CA LEU A 17 11.94 0.76 9.01
C LEU A 17 10.74 -0.06 9.48
N LEU A 18 9.53 0.29 9.04
CA LEU A 18 8.31 -0.43 9.37
C LEU A 18 8.40 -1.91 8.96
N LEU A 19 8.92 -2.20 7.76
CA LEU A 19 9.18 -3.57 7.33
C LEU A 19 10.22 -4.27 8.18
N ILE A 20 11.36 -3.63 8.45
CA ILE A 20 12.45 -4.23 9.24
C ILE A 20 11.97 -4.59 10.65
N PHE A 21 11.19 -3.73 11.30
CA PHE A 21 10.68 -3.98 12.64
C PHE A 21 9.48 -4.94 12.67
N THR A 22 8.67 -4.98 11.61
CA THR A 22 7.47 -5.84 11.56
C THR A 22 7.79 -7.25 11.10
N VAL A 23 8.66 -7.39 10.10
CA VAL A 23 8.98 -8.67 9.46
C VAL A 23 10.07 -9.36 10.25
N ARG A 24 9.66 -10.28 11.11
CA ARG A 24 10.58 -11.19 11.80
C ARG A 24 11.25 -12.14 10.79
N LYS A 25 12.46 -12.59 11.10
CA LYS A 25 13.24 -13.51 10.25
C LYS A 25 12.47 -14.79 9.88
N ASP A 26 11.63 -15.30 10.79
CA ASP A 26 10.80 -16.49 10.58
C ASP A 26 9.64 -16.29 9.58
N LYS A 27 9.31 -15.04 9.25
CA LYS A 27 8.20 -14.66 8.35
C LYS A 27 8.65 -13.98 7.05
N LEU A 28 9.94 -14.07 6.70
CA LEU A 28 10.48 -13.44 5.50
C LEU A 28 9.86 -14.00 4.22
N ARG A 29 9.59 -15.32 4.18
CA ARG A 29 8.97 -15.95 3.00
C ARG A 29 7.56 -15.41 2.75
N GLU A 30 6.76 -15.32 3.81
CA GLU A 30 5.42 -14.74 3.80
C GLU A 30 5.45 -13.29 3.32
N ALA A 31 6.36 -12.50 3.88
CA ALA A 31 6.54 -11.11 3.51
C ALA A 31 6.88 -10.96 2.02
N SER A 32 7.84 -11.73 1.50
CA SER A 32 8.22 -11.68 0.09
C SER A 32 7.07 -12.06 -0.84
N VAL A 33 6.30 -13.11 -0.50
CA VAL A 33 5.13 -13.53 -1.32
C VAL A 33 4.10 -12.41 -1.42
N ILE A 34 3.77 -11.76 -0.29
CA ILE A 34 2.81 -10.64 -0.27
C ILE A 34 3.37 -9.45 -1.05
N PHE A 35 4.63 -9.07 -0.77
CA PHE A 35 5.27 -7.90 -1.36
C PHE A 35 5.30 -7.97 -2.88
N PHE A 36 5.85 -9.06 -3.43
CA PHE A 36 5.99 -9.19 -4.88
C PHE A 36 4.65 -9.38 -5.58
N PHE A 37 3.70 -10.10 -4.98
CA PHE A 37 2.36 -10.22 -5.55
C PHE A 37 1.68 -8.86 -5.64
N LEU A 38 1.73 -8.05 -4.58
CA LEU A 38 1.06 -6.76 -4.58
C LEU A 38 1.70 -5.80 -5.55
N GLN A 39 3.03 -5.82 -5.65
CA GLN A 39 3.75 -5.01 -6.63
C GLN A 39 3.16 -5.21 -8.03
N THR A 40 2.84 -6.44 -8.46
CA THR A 40 2.25 -6.67 -9.81
C THR A 40 0.91 -5.97 -10.03
N ILE A 41 0.11 -5.80 -8.97
CA ILE A 41 -1.20 -5.15 -9.04
C ILE A 41 -1.05 -3.63 -8.96
N THR A 42 -0.26 -3.15 -8.00
CA THR A 42 -0.19 -1.72 -7.64
C THR A 42 0.36 -0.88 -8.79
N TRP A 43 1.50 -1.24 -9.37
CA TRP A 43 2.04 -0.46 -10.49
C TRP A 43 1.12 -0.48 -11.72
N SER A 44 0.47 -1.61 -11.99
CA SER A 44 -0.45 -1.74 -13.12
C SER A 44 -1.68 -0.84 -12.94
N VAL A 45 -2.29 -0.86 -11.75
CA VAL A 45 -3.45 -0.04 -11.43
C VAL A 45 -3.07 1.44 -11.37
N GLY A 46 -1.94 1.79 -10.75
CA GLY A 46 -1.45 3.16 -10.69
C GLY A 46 -1.24 3.74 -12.08
N LEU A 47 -0.65 2.96 -13.00
CA LEU A 47 -0.41 3.39 -14.37
C LEU A 47 -1.73 3.62 -15.12
N LEU A 48 -2.69 2.70 -14.99
CA LEU A 48 -4.04 2.87 -15.56
C LEU A 48 -4.72 4.15 -15.04
N VAL A 49 -4.65 4.44 -13.74
CA VAL A 49 -5.27 5.63 -13.13
C VAL A 49 -4.63 6.92 -13.65
N VAL A 50 -3.31 6.92 -13.87
CA VAL A 50 -2.61 8.07 -14.46
C VAL A 50 -2.92 8.23 -15.95
N GLU A 51 -2.95 7.14 -16.73
CA GLU A 51 -3.28 7.18 -18.16
C GLU A 51 -4.72 7.64 -18.42
N LEU A 52 -5.65 7.32 -17.52
CA LEU A 52 -7.02 7.82 -17.55
C LEU A 52 -7.16 9.29 -17.13
N GLY A 53 -6.06 9.96 -16.75
CA GLY A 53 -6.06 11.37 -16.34
C GLY A 53 -6.82 11.61 -15.03
N LEU A 54 -6.86 10.62 -14.15
CA LEU A 54 -7.59 10.70 -12.88
C LEU A 54 -6.70 11.31 -11.78
N ILE A 55 -5.46 10.85 -11.70
CA ILE A 55 -4.43 11.32 -10.76
C ILE A 55 -3.18 11.69 -11.55
N GLN A 56 -2.45 12.69 -11.07
CA GLN A 56 -1.11 12.99 -11.55
C GLN A 56 -0.12 13.07 -10.39
N TYR A 57 1.16 12.80 -10.67
CA TYR A 57 2.26 12.88 -9.71
C TYR A 57 3.28 13.92 -10.19
N PRO A 58 3.09 15.22 -9.86
CA PRO A 58 3.94 16.31 -10.37
C PRO A 58 5.41 16.20 -9.90
N VAL A 59 5.62 15.76 -8.66
CA VAL A 59 6.93 15.45 -8.11
C VAL A 59 7.01 13.94 -7.92
N ARG A 60 7.68 13.27 -8.86
CA ARG A 60 7.88 11.82 -8.85
C ARG A 60 9.32 11.41 -9.10
N GLU A 61 9.66 10.19 -8.69
CA GLU A 61 10.88 9.51 -9.12
C GLU A 61 10.81 9.15 -10.61
N PHE A 62 11.98 8.92 -11.22
CA PHE A 62 12.10 8.41 -12.59
C PHE A 62 11.15 9.03 -13.63
N ILE A 63 11.12 10.37 -13.71
CA ILE A 63 10.20 11.15 -14.56
C ILE A 63 10.12 10.66 -16.03
N LYS A 64 11.21 10.07 -16.55
CA LYS A 64 11.30 9.53 -17.92
C LYS A 64 10.81 8.09 -18.08
N ALA A 65 10.76 7.29 -17.01
CA ALA A 65 10.50 5.86 -17.06
C ALA A 65 9.12 5.48 -16.49
N ASP A 66 8.60 6.26 -15.54
CA ASP A 66 7.31 5.99 -14.92
C ASP A 66 6.46 7.26 -14.85
N ALA A 67 5.16 7.10 -15.15
CA ALA A 67 4.17 8.17 -15.05
C ALA A 67 3.60 8.28 -13.62
N THR A 68 3.75 7.22 -12.82
CA THR A 68 3.27 7.10 -11.44
C THR A 68 4.35 7.46 -10.41
N SER A 69 3.99 7.49 -9.11
CA SER A 69 5.01 7.49 -8.05
C SER A 69 5.58 6.09 -7.86
N PHE A 70 6.81 5.88 -8.34
CA PHE A 70 7.52 4.62 -8.21
C PHE A 70 7.60 4.16 -6.75
N SER A 71 7.96 5.06 -5.82
CA SER A 71 8.06 4.70 -4.41
C SER A 71 6.73 4.28 -3.80
N PHE A 72 5.63 4.93 -4.17
CA PHE A 72 4.31 4.55 -3.66
C PHE A 72 3.91 3.17 -4.17
N GLU A 73 3.92 2.98 -5.50
CA GLU A 73 3.38 1.78 -6.13
C GLU A 73 4.27 0.55 -5.95
N TYR A 74 5.59 0.71 -6.00
CA TYR A 74 6.52 -0.42 -6.00
C TYR A 74 7.03 -0.79 -4.61
N PHE A 75 6.93 0.13 -3.64
CA PHE A 75 7.56 -0.08 -2.34
C PHE A 75 6.63 0.20 -1.15
N ILE A 76 6.18 1.44 -0.97
CA ILE A 76 5.41 1.87 0.21
C ILE A 76 4.13 1.04 0.31
N TYR A 77 3.35 0.95 -0.77
CA TYR A 77 2.07 0.27 -0.70
C TYR A 77 2.17 -1.25 -0.55
N PRO A 78 3.03 -1.96 -1.32
CA PRO A 78 3.34 -3.37 -1.07
C PRO A 78 3.86 -3.63 0.36
N ALA A 79 4.71 -2.75 0.90
CA ALA A 79 5.22 -2.85 2.26
C ALA A 79 4.10 -2.80 3.32
N LEU A 80 3.13 -1.91 3.13
CA LEU A 80 1.98 -1.80 4.03
C LEU A 80 1.07 -3.02 3.94
N CYS A 81 0.91 -3.62 2.75
CA CYS A 81 0.18 -4.86 2.59
C CYS A 81 0.86 -6.04 3.33
N VAL A 82 2.19 -6.08 3.36
CA VAL A 82 2.94 -7.05 4.19
C VAL A 82 2.59 -6.87 5.67
N VAL A 83 2.67 -5.64 6.17
CA VAL A 83 2.36 -5.32 7.57
C VAL A 83 0.92 -5.72 7.90
N TYR A 84 -0.03 -5.32 7.06
CA TYR A 84 -1.45 -5.62 7.20
C TYR A 84 -1.72 -7.12 7.33
N ASN A 85 -1.08 -7.95 6.51
CA ASN A 85 -1.29 -9.40 6.50
C ASN A 85 -0.60 -10.11 7.66
N LEU A 86 0.65 -9.74 7.98
CA LEU A 86 1.44 -10.41 9.02
C LEU A 86 0.96 -10.08 10.44
N LYS A 87 0.38 -8.88 10.63
CA LYS A 87 -0.15 -8.39 11.90
C LYS A 87 -1.67 -8.53 12.02
N PHE A 88 -2.31 -9.20 11.06
CA PHE A 88 -3.77 -9.37 11.07
C PHE A 88 -4.25 -10.04 12.37
N PRO A 89 -5.24 -9.47 13.07
CA PRO A 89 -5.63 -9.91 14.40
C PRO A 89 -6.36 -11.26 14.38
N ALA A 90 -5.99 -12.15 15.32
CA ALA A 90 -6.70 -13.43 15.55
C ALA A 90 -7.94 -13.28 16.48
N GLY A 91 -8.31 -12.06 16.83
CA GLY A 91 -9.36 -11.74 17.81
C GLY A 91 -10.79 -11.88 17.29
N ASN A 92 -11.73 -11.20 17.97
CA ASN A 92 -13.15 -11.24 17.63
C ASN A 92 -13.44 -10.60 16.24
N ARG A 93 -14.65 -10.84 15.72
CA ARG A 93 -15.07 -10.30 14.41
C ARG A 93 -14.96 -8.77 14.28
N TRP A 94 -15.11 -8.05 15.38
CA TRP A 94 -15.08 -6.59 15.40
C TRP A 94 -13.65 -6.05 15.26
N MET A 95 -12.67 -6.67 15.92
CA MET A 95 -11.26 -6.35 15.73
C MET A 95 -10.83 -6.57 14.28
N LYS A 96 -11.31 -7.65 13.65
CA LYS A 96 -11.02 -7.98 12.25
C LYS A 96 -11.66 -6.98 11.29
N ALA A 97 -12.94 -6.65 11.49
CA ALA A 97 -13.62 -5.62 10.71
C ALA A 97 -12.93 -4.25 10.85
N GLY A 98 -12.56 -3.86 12.08
CA GLY A 98 -11.80 -2.65 12.35
C GLY A 98 -10.42 -2.63 11.68
N TRP A 99 -9.74 -3.78 11.58
CA TRP A 99 -8.47 -3.90 10.86
C TRP A 99 -8.65 -3.75 9.34
N ILE A 100 -9.67 -4.42 8.78
CA ILE A 100 -9.98 -4.39 7.35
C ILE A 100 -10.38 -2.99 6.89
N ILE A 101 -11.17 -2.28 7.67
CA ILE A 101 -11.65 -0.92 7.34
C ILE A 101 -10.62 0.14 7.76
N GLY A 102 -9.94 -0.06 8.89
CA GLY A 102 -9.02 0.92 9.47
C GLY A 102 -7.79 1.18 8.61
N PHE A 103 -7.16 0.14 8.07
CA PHE A 103 -5.98 0.29 7.20
C PHE A 103 -6.22 1.17 5.95
N PRO A 104 -7.21 0.87 5.09
CA PRO A 104 -7.51 1.72 3.94
C PRO A 104 -7.97 3.12 4.36
N THR A 105 -8.67 3.25 5.49
CA THR A 105 -9.10 4.56 6.01
C THR A 105 -7.91 5.44 6.42
N VAL A 106 -6.98 4.90 7.22
CA VAL A 106 -5.77 5.63 7.64
C VAL A 106 -4.92 5.98 6.43
N MET A 107 -4.77 5.06 5.47
CA MET A 107 -4.05 5.33 4.23
C MET A 107 -4.68 6.45 3.42
N THR A 108 -5.99 6.42 3.21
CA THR A 108 -6.71 7.46 2.47
C THR A 108 -6.58 8.82 3.17
N ILE A 109 -6.64 8.86 4.51
CA ILE A 109 -6.45 10.10 5.27
C ILE A 109 -5.04 10.66 5.04
N ILE A 110 -4.00 9.82 5.12
CA ILE A 110 -2.62 10.22 4.86
C ILE A 110 -2.48 10.72 3.41
N GLU A 111 -3.05 10.01 2.44
CA GLU A 111 -3.04 10.37 1.02
C GLU A 111 -3.69 11.73 0.79
N VAL A 112 -4.86 12.00 1.36
CA VAL A 112 -5.54 13.30 1.27
C VAL A 112 -4.74 14.41 1.95
N ILE A 113 -4.07 14.13 3.07
CA ILE A 113 -3.17 15.11 3.70
C ILE A 113 -1.99 15.42 2.77
N ILE A 114 -1.39 14.41 2.15
CA ILE A 114 -0.28 14.57 1.21
C ILE A 114 -0.74 15.36 -0.02
N GLU A 115 -1.89 15.02 -0.60
CA GLU A 115 -2.47 15.70 -1.77
C GLU A 115 -2.74 17.17 -1.49
N ARG A 116 -3.34 17.51 -0.34
CA ARG A 116 -3.65 18.92 0.00
C ARG A 116 -2.43 19.76 0.36
N ASN A 117 -1.35 19.16 0.84
CA ASN A 117 -0.21 19.89 1.40
C ASN A 117 1.07 19.80 0.54
N THR A 118 1.12 18.91 -0.45
CA THR A 118 2.32 18.65 -1.24
C THR A 118 2.00 18.49 -2.72
N LYS A 119 3.04 18.51 -3.56
CA LYS A 119 2.91 18.23 -5.01
C LYS A 119 3.27 16.79 -5.35
N LEU A 120 3.17 15.88 -4.39
CA LEU A 120 3.46 14.45 -4.60
C LEU A 120 2.32 13.76 -5.33
N ILE A 121 1.07 14.11 -5.01
CA ILE A 121 -0.15 13.55 -5.60
C ILE A 121 -1.09 14.71 -5.86
N ASP A 122 -1.74 14.72 -7.02
CA ASP A 122 -2.72 15.72 -7.38
C ASP A 122 -3.92 15.05 -8.06
N TYR A 123 -5.12 15.30 -7.53
CA TYR A 123 -6.36 14.71 -8.00
C TYR A 123 -6.97 15.58 -9.10
N LEU A 124 -7.01 15.06 -10.33
CA LEU A 124 -7.60 15.76 -11.47
C LEU A 124 -9.10 15.51 -11.56
N ASN A 125 -9.47 14.24 -11.76
CA ASN A 125 -10.87 13.77 -11.85
C ASN A 125 -11.12 12.64 -10.83
N TRP A 126 -10.27 12.56 -9.82
CA TRP A 126 -10.31 11.54 -8.79
C TRP A 126 -10.85 12.11 -7.48
N ASN A 127 -11.46 11.24 -6.67
CA ASN A 127 -11.97 11.61 -5.36
C ASN A 127 -11.38 10.65 -4.32
N SER A 128 -11.20 11.13 -3.09
CA SER A 128 -10.67 10.32 -1.98
C SER A 128 -11.50 9.06 -1.71
N TYR A 129 -12.79 9.07 -2.06
CA TYR A 129 -13.65 7.88 -2.03
C TYR A 129 -13.15 6.76 -2.96
N TRP A 130 -12.65 7.10 -4.15
CA TRP A 130 -12.10 6.12 -5.08
C TRP A 130 -10.75 5.58 -4.60
N SER A 131 -9.90 6.41 -4.00
CA SER A 131 -8.69 5.94 -3.30
C SER A 131 -9.07 4.96 -2.19
N TRP A 132 -10.07 5.29 -1.37
CA TRP A 132 -10.50 4.39 -0.30
C TRP A 132 -11.00 3.04 -0.81
N ILE A 133 -11.83 3.02 -1.87
CA ILE A 133 -12.31 1.77 -2.48
C ILE A 133 -11.16 0.94 -3.05
N THR A 134 -10.28 1.55 -3.84
CA THR A 134 -9.17 0.85 -4.48
C THR A 134 -8.20 0.28 -3.45
N LEU A 135 -7.89 1.04 -2.40
CA LEU A 135 -7.08 0.58 -1.28
C LEU A 135 -7.76 -0.55 -0.52
N PHE A 136 -9.06 -0.42 -0.23
CA PHE A 136 -9.84 -1.44 0.48
C PHE A 136 -9.87 -2.76 -0.29
N LEU A 137 -10.17 -2.71 -1.59
CA LEU A 137 -10.17 -3.89 -2.45
C LEU A 137 -8.78 -4.52 -2.54
N THR A 138 -7.74 -3.72 -2.70
CA THR A 138 -6.37 -4.24 -2.84
C THR A 138 -5.87 -4.87 -1.53
N PHE A 139 -6.21 -4.30 -0.36
CA PHE A 139 -5.96 -4.95 0.93
C PHE A 139 -6.74 -6.27 1.07
N LEU A 140 -8.01 -6.33 0.64
CA LEU A 140 -8.77 -7.58 0.65
C LEU A 140 -8.18 -8.64 -0.28
N ILE A 141 -7.80 -8.25 -1.50
CA ILE A 141 -7.16 -9.14 -2.48
C ILE A 141 -5.84 -9.66 -1.90
N SER A 142 -5.04 -8.80 -1.27
CA SER A 142 -3.80 -9.21 -0.60
C SER A 142 -4.06 -10.29 0.45
N ARG A 143 -5.15 -10.17 1.22
CA ARG A 143 -5.51 -11.11 2.28
C ARG A 143 -5.99 -12.43 1.73
N VAL A 144 -6.89 -12.39 0.75
CA VAL A 144 -7.40 -13.58 0.07
C VAL A 144 -6.25 -14.37 -0.53
N TYR A 145 -5.36 -13.70 -1.26
CA TYR A 145 -4.19 -14.32 -1.86
C TYR A 145 -3.25 -14.93 -0.82
N PHE A 146 -2.92 -14.18 0.25
CA PHE A 146 -2.06 -14.69 1.32
C PHE A 146 -2.63 -15.95 1.98
N LEU A 147 -3.92 -15.94 2.33
CA LEU A 147 -4.59 -17.10 2.92
C LEU A 147 -4.66 -18.28 1.94
N TRP A 148 -4.84 -18.02 0.64
CA TRP A 148 -4.83 -19.06 -0.38
C TRP A 148 -3.48 -19.75 -0.48
N VAL A 149 -2.38 -18.99 -0.57
CA VAL A 149 -1.00 -19.54 -0.65
C VAL A 149 -0.67 -20.38 0.59
N TYR A 150 -1.04 -19.90 1.78
CA TYR A 150 -0.65 -20.53 3.05
C TYR A 150 -1.71 -21.46 3.66
N ARG A 151 -2.82 -21.75 2.97
CA ARG A 151 -3.93 -22.58 3.48
C ARG A 151 -3.46 -23.95 3.98
N LYS A 152 -2.46 -24.56 3.34
CA LYS A 152 -1.93 -25.90 3.68
C LYS A 152 -0.62 -25.86 4.48
N SER A 153 -0.20 -24.68 4.94
CA SER A 153 1.10 -24.51 5.62
C SER A 153 1.13 -25.00 7.07
N GLY A 154 -0.04 -25.25 7.69
CA GLY A 154 -0.14 -25.59 9.11
C GLY A 154 0.14 -24.42 10.08
N LYS A 155 0.41 -23.21 9.57
CA LYS A 155 0.77 -22.02 10.37
C LYS A 155 -0.40 -21.30 11.03
N GLY A 156 -1.63 -21.82 10.90
CA GLY A 156 -2.82 -21.28 11.56
C GLY A 156 -3.36 -19.96 11.01
N TYR A 157 -2.95 -19.53 9.81
CA TYR A 157 -3.50 -18.32 9.20
C TYR A 157 -4.98 -18.49 8.84
N SER A 158 -5.78 -17.52 9.26
CA SER A 158 -7.23 -17.50 9.04
C SER A 158 -7.73 -16.06 8.90
N TRP A 159 -8.97 -15.91 8.45
CA TRP A 159 -9.70 -14.65 8.58
C TRP A 159 -9.94 -14.32 10.04
#